data_AF-A0A2G8L118-F1
#
_entry.id   AF-A0A2G8L118-F1
#
_cell.length_a   1.000
_cell.length_b   1.000
_cell.length_c   1.000
_cell.angle_alpha   90.00
_cell.angle_beta   90.00
_cell.angle_gamma   90.00
#
_symmetry.space_group_name_H-M   'P 1'
#
loop_
_entity.id
_entity.type
_entity.pdbx_description
1 polymer ?
#
loop_
_entity_poly.entity_id
_entity_poly.type
_entity_poly.pdbx_seq_one_letter_code
_entity_poly.pdbx_strand_id
1 'polypeptide(L)'
;MTLPWTPSRTTLQARDKIYSQIAEYLQLKTVIEKLKESATSESGIKTKVDLGCNFYVQANVPDASKIFVSVGFGFFVEFSHSEALKFIDKKVDHLTHKTNQLTKESAKIKAHIKLVYELGWYNDVVDQGFRLQYHADTLAFCIVSTPDMYENAFLPFVEQLKNNQTKIGRDPIDECNLSCMKKVGELFPEEELEFIQDFELLPNRRPKLLVQTAGHVSGGAYYYQRKDCAIDPWESSKKIFGASLHPDYGGWFAFRGAIIFKGVHVPDLVRKEPAKLLDTDAKVQDFLEKFNYHWKENSFRDVIPVKKRYSEACKMYFDTFPTSARLPLIGLDQAQYHNS
;
A
#
# COMPACT_ATOMS: atom_id res chain seq x y z
N MET A 1 10.76 12.74 -15.79
CA MET A 1 9.54 13.48 -15.41
C MET A 1 8.71 12.60 -14.50
N THR A 2 8.44 13.03 -13.27
CA THR A 2 7.53 12.35 -12.33
C THR A 2 6.10 12.82 -12.58
N LEU A 3 5.18 11.90 -12.87
CA LEU A 3 3.76 12.22 -13.11
C LEU A 3 3.16 12.98 -11.90
N PRO A 4 2.35 14.03 -12.12
CA PRO A 4 1.86 14.93 -11.06
C PRO A 4 0.89 14.30 -10.04
N TRP A 5 0.52 13.02 -10.17
CA TRP A 5 -0.61 12.40 -9.46
C TRP A 5 -0.29 11.09 -8.71
N THR A 6 0.97 10.81 -8.37
CA THR A 6 1.26 9.62 -7.55
C THR A 6 0.49 9.64 -6.21
N PRO A 7 0.02 8.50 -5.66
CA PRO A 7 -0.62 8.37 -4.33
C PRO A 7 0.20 9.00 -3.18
N SER A 8 1.46 9.27 -3.46
CA SER A 8 2.31 10.18 -2.71
C SER A 8 1.60 11.49 -2.37
N ARG A 9 0.82 12.14 -3.25
CA ARG A 9 0.43 13.54 -3.11
C ARG A 9 -0.59 13.81 -1.99
N THR A 10 -1.60 12.95 -1.79
CA THR A 10 -2.57 13.09 -0.68
C THR A 10 -1.96 12.71 0.67
N THR A 11 -1.14 11.66 0.71
CA THR A 11 -0.36 11.33 1.92
C THR A 11 0.68 12.42 2.21
N LEU A 12 1.32 12.99 1.19
CA LEU A 12 2.23 14.13 1.31
C LEU A 12 1.48 15.36 1.80
N GLN A 13 0.29 15.69 1.29
CA GLN A 13 -0.52 16.81 1.78
C GLN A 13 -0.95 16.61 3.25
N ALA A 14 -1.38 15.41 3.63
CA ALA A 14 -1.69 15.10 5.03
C ALA A 14 -0.46 15.20 5.93
N ARG A 15 0.69 14.73 5.43
CA ARG A 15 2.00 14.82 6.10
C ARG A 15 2.47 16.27 6.21
N ASP A 16 2.29 17.07 5.17
CA ASP A 16 2.68 18.48 5.11
C ASP A 16 1.80 19.28 6.06
N LYS A 17 0.51 18.95 6.20
CA LYS A 17 -0.38 19.51 7.23
C LYS A 17 0.09 19.16 8.64
N ILE A 18 0.55 17.93 8.88
CA ILE A 18 1.13 17.54 10.18
C ILE A 18 2.47 18.25 10.42
N TYR A 19 3.31 18.43 9.41
CA TYR A 19 4.55 19.20 9.52
C TYR A 19 4.30 20.69 9.82
N SER A 20 3.28 21.30 9.20
CA SER A 20 2.83 22.65 9.55
C SER A 20 2.41 22.72 11.02
N GLN A 21 1.64 21.74 11.51
CA GLN A 21 1.27 21.70 12.93
C GLN A 21 2.48 21.53 13.86
N ILE A 22 3.44 20.68 13.50
CA ILE A 22 4.69 20.53 14.27
C ILE A 22 5.45 21.88 14.29
N ALA A 23 5.55 22.58 13.16
CA ALA A 23 6.21 23.87 13.07
C ALA A 23 5.53 24.93 13.95
N GLU A 24 4.19 25.00 13.95
CA GLU A 24 3.42 25.88 14.83
C GLU A 24 3.69 25.60 16.31
N TYR A 25 3.74 24.32 16.72
CA TYR A 25 4.06 23.93 18.10
C TYR A 25 5.49 24.28 18.50
N LEU A 26 6.46 24.11 17.60
CA LEU A 26 7.85 24.50 17.83
C LEU A 26 8.02 26.01 17.92
N GLN A 27 7.31 26.78 17.08
CA GLN A 27 7.28 28.23 17.17
C GLN A 27 6.68 28.70 18.50
N LEU A 28 5.57 28.10 18.93
CA LEU A 28 4.95 28.36 20.23
C LEU A 28 5.93 28.07 21.37
N LYS A 29 6.69 26.96 21.30
CA LYS A 29 7.73 26.61 22.28
C LYS A 29 8.76 27.74 22.43
N THR A 30 9.31 28.23 21.31
CA THR A 30 10.27 29.35 21.33
C THR A 30 9.68 30.63 21.90
N VAL A 31 8.40 30.92 21.62
CA VAL A 31 7.72 32.09 22.19
C VAL A 31 7.57 31.93 23.71
N ILE A 32 7.17 30.76 24.20
CA ILE A 32 7.04 30.47 25.63
C ILE A 32 8.37 30.59 26.36
N GLU A 33 9.46 30.11 25.76
CA GLU A 33 10.80 30.21 26.33
C GLU A 33 11.24 31.67 26.47
N LYS A 34 11.03 32.49 25.44
CA LYS A 34 11.28 33.94 25.50
C LYS A 34 10.39 34.67 26.51
N LEU A 35 9.12 34.25 26.62
CA LEU A 35 8.19 34.80 27.61
C LEU A 35 8.69 34.51 29.03
N LYS A 36 9.18 33.30 29.32
CA LYS A 36 9.80 32.96 30.61
C LYS A 36 11.02 33.84 30.94
N GLU A 37 11.83 34.16 29.94
CA GLU A 37 13.00 35.03 30.11
C GLU A 37 12.58 36.48 30.42
N SER A 38 11.54 36.99 29.75
CA SER A 38 11.04 38.38 29.89
C SER A 38 10.10 38.63 31.08
N ALA A 39 9.48 37.57 31.63
CA ALA A 39 8.55 37.64 32.76
C ALA A 39 9.20 37.99 34.11
N THR A 40 10.50 38.29 34.13
CA THR A 40 11.24 38.80 35.28
C THR A 40 11.13 40.33 35.48
N SER A 41 10.41 41.03 34.59
CA SER A 41 10.20 42.48 34.69
C SER A 41 8.90 42.82 35.44
N GLU A 42 8.98 43.64 36.49
CA GLU A 42 7.84 44.05 37.35
C GLU A 42 6.74 44.85 36.60
N SER A 43 6.94 45.23 35.33
CA SER A 43 6.06 46.13 34.59
C SER A 43 5.01 45.46 33.69
N GLY A 44 4.95 44.13 33.65
CA GLY A 44 4.08 43.37 32.73
C GLY A 44 4.54 43.42 31.27
N ILE A 45 3.82 42.72 30.39
CA ILE A 45 4.17 42.59 28.96
C ILE A 45 3.33 43.54 28.11
N LYS A 46 3.99 44.49 27.43
CA LYS A 46 3.35 45.33 26.42
C LYS A 46 3.37 44.63 25.07
N THR A 47 2.20 44.40 24.49
CA THR A 47 2.04 43.76 23.19
C THR A 47 1.05 44.52 22.31
N LYS A 48 1.03 44.23 21.01
CA LYS A 48 0.01 44.73 20.08
C LYS A 48 -0.93 43.58 19.72
N VAL A 49 -2.22 43.79 19.93
CA VAL A 49 -3.26 42.83 19.59
C VAL A 49 -3.95 43.30 18.31
N ASP A 50 -4.02 42.42 17.33
CA ASP A 50 -4.80 42.65 16.10
C ASP A 50 -6.28 42.42 16.39
N LEU A 51 -7.12 43.42 16.13
CA LEU A 51 -8.58 43.32 16.27
C LEU A 51 -9.29 43.04 14.93
N GLY A 52 -8.53 42.83 13.85
CA GLY A 52 -9.01 42.58 12.50
C GLY A 52 -8.63 43.69 11.51
N CYS A 53 -8.56 43.35 10.22
CA CYS A 53 -8.19 44.27 9.13
C CYS A 53 -6.86 45.01 9.35
N ASN A 54 -5.86 44.36 9.97
CA ASN A 54 -4.58 44.95 10.35
C ASN A 54 -4.71 46.16 11.31
N PHE A 55 -5.75 46.19 12.15
CA PHE A 55 -5.95 47.22 13.15
C PHE A 55 -5.39 46.75 14.51
N TYR A 56 -4.32 47.40 14.97
CA TYR A 56 -3.59 46.99 16.16
C TYR A 56 -3.85 47.93 17.34
N VAL A 57 -4.18 47.35 18.50
CA VAL A 57 -4.28 48.08 19.78
C VAL A 57 -3.16 47.64 20.71
N GLN A 58 -2.58 48.58 21.44
CA GLN A 58 -1.58 48.27 22.46
C GLN A 58 -2.27 47.70 23.71
N ALA A 59 -1.91 46.49 24.08
CA ALA A 59 -2.35 45.82 25.28
C ALA A 59 -1.20 45.72 26.28
N ASN A 60 -1.52 45.87 27.57
CA ASN A 60 -0.61 45.56 28.66
C ASN A 60 -1.13 44.32 29.37
N VAL A 61 -0.30 43.28 29.46
CA VAL A 61 -0.60 42.03 30.17
C VAL A 61 0.10 42.08 31.52
N PRO A 62 -0.63 42.33 32.63
CA PRO A 62 -0.02 42.51 33.94
C PRO A 62 0.60 41.21 34.47
N ASP A 63 -0.06 40.08 34.22
CA ASP A 63 0.39 38.75 34.59
C ASP A 63 0.34 37.84 33.36
N ALA A 64 1.53 37.45 32.90
CA ALA A 64 1.71 36.53 31.79
C ALA A 64 2.15 35.13 32.26
N SER A 65 1.98 34.78 33.54
CA SER A 65 2.41 33.50 34.11
C SER A 65 1.70 32.28 33.50
N LYS A 66 0.53 32.50 32.88
CA LYS A 66 -0.29 31.50 32.21
C LYS A 66 -0.69 31.93 30.81
N ILE A 67 -0.93 30.94 29.95
CA ILE A 67 -1.32 31.12 28.55
C ILE A 67 -2.44 30.14 28.17
N PHE A 68 -3.25 30.51 27.19
CA PHE A 68 -4.19 29.59 26.56
C PHE A 68 -3.55 28.94 25.34
N VAL A 69 -3.49 27.61 25.31
CA VAL A 69 -2.98 26.83 24.19
C VAL A 69 -4.13 26.09 23.53
N SER A 70 -4.24 26.18 22.20
CA SER A 70 -5.21 25.39 21.45
C SER A 70 -4.82 23.90 21.47
N VAL A 71 -5.75 23.04 21.89
CA VAL A 71 -5.54 21.58 21.96
C VAL A 71 -6.26 20.81 20.85
N GLY A 72 -7.01 21.52 20.00
CA GLY A 72 -7.79 20.99 18.87
C GLY A 72 -9.30 21.12 19.07
N PHE A 73 -10.07 20.91 17.98
CA PHE A 73 -11.54 20.95 17.96
C PHE A 73 -12.16 22.25 18.53
N GLY A 74 -11.44 23.38 18.44
CA GLY A 74 -11.89 24.66 18.98
C GLY A 74 -11.71 24.82 20.49
N PHE A 75 -11.08 23.86 21.17
CA PHE A 75 -10.81 23.94 22.61
C PHE A 75 -9.45 24.57 22.89
N PHE A 76 -9.42 25.37 23.96
CA PHE A 76 -8.22 26.00 24.51
C PHE A 76 -8.09 25.63 25.98
N VAL A 77 -6.87 25.35 26.41
CA VAL A 77 -6.56 24.99 27.80
C VAL A 77 -5.60 26.03 28.36
N GLU A 78 -5.88 26.50 29.57
CA GLU A 78 -4.98 27.36 30.33
C GLU A 78 -3.81 26.53 30.89
N PHE A 79 -2.59 26.92 30.60
CA PHE A 79 -1.37 26.28 31.10
C PHE A 79 -0.43 27.31 31.72
N SER A 80 0.30 26.91 32.76
CA SER A 80 1.57 27.57 33.07
C SER A 80 2.59 27.31 31.96
N HIS A 81 3.61 28.16 31.85
CA HIS A 81 4.69 27.97 30.87
C HIS A 81 5.32 26.56 30.92
N SER A 82 5.55 26.04 32.13
CA SER A 82 6.18 24.71 32.30
C SER A 82 5.26 23.56 31.91
N GLU A 83 3.94 23.69 32.10
CA GLU A 83 2.97 22.70 31.64
C GLU A 83 2.79 22.74 30.12
N ALA A 84 2.74 23.94 29.54
CA ALA A 84 2.65 24.13 28.10
C ALA A 84 3.85 23.50 27.38
N LEU A 85 5.07 23.69 27.89
CA LEU A 85 6.27 23.05 27.34
C LEU A 85 6.18 21.51 27.37
N LYS A 86 5.78 20.92 28.50
CA LYS A 86 5.58 19.46 28.62
C LYS A 86 4.49 18.93 27.67
N PHE A 87 3.41 19.68 27.50
CA PHE A 87 2.35 19.35 26.55
C PHE A 87 2.86 19.38 25.11
N ILE A 88 3.58 20.44 24.74
CA ILE A 88 4.16 20.61 23.40
C ILE A 88 5.11 19.45 23.08
N ASP A 89 6.02 19.10 23.98
CA ASP A 89 6.97 18.00 23.76
C ASP A 89 6.23 16.68 23.48
N LYS A 90 5.25 16.31 24.32
CA LYS A 90 4.42 15.11 24.10
C LYS A 90 3.64 15.16 22.79
N LYS A 91 3.14 16.34 22.41
CA LYS A 91 2.35 16.51 21.18
C LYS A 91 3.24 16.39 19.94
N VAL A 92 4.42 17.01 19.96
CA VAL A 92 5.43 16.90 18.90
C VAL A 92 5.90 15.46 18.75
N ASP A 93 6.15 14.74 19.85
CA ASP A 93 6.52 13.32 19.81
C ASP A 93 5.43 12.46 19.18
N HIS A 94 4.17 12.66 19.60
CA HIS A 94 3.02 11.94 19.04
C HIS A 94 2.84 12.22 17.53
N LEU A 95 2.91 13.48 17.12
CA LEU A 95 2.81 13.89 15.72
C LEU A 95 3.97 13.35 14.88
N THR A 96 5.19 13.36 15.44
CA THR A 96 6.39 12.80 14.79
C THR A 96 6.25 11.29 14.60
N HIS A 97 5.74 10.57 15.61
CA HIS A 97 5.48 9.14 15.49
C HIS A 97 4.45 8.83 14.40
N LYS A 98 3.35 9.59 14.36
CA LYS A 98 2.32 9.47 13.31
C LYS A 98 2.89 9.75 11.91
N THR A 99 3.78 10.73 11.78
CA THR A 99 4.46 11.07 10.53
C THR A 99 5.39 9.93 10.06
N ASN A 100 6.11 9.31 10.98
CA ASN A 100 6.97 8.16 10.69
C ASN A 100 6.16 6.93 10.27
N GLN A 101 5.00 6.69 10.88
CA GLN A 101 4.09 5.62 10.47
C GLN A 101 3.55 5.86 9.05
N LEU A 102 3.02 7.06 8.76
CA LEU A 102 2.55 7.44 7.42
C LEU A 102 3.65 7.36 6.36
N THR A 103 4.89 7.70 6.71
CA THR A 103 6.05 7.59 5.81
C THR A 103 6.37 6.13 5.49
N LYS A 104 6.32 5.24 6.50
CA LYS A 104 6.50 3.80 6.30
C LYS A 104 5.36 3.21 5.47
N GLU A 105 4.11 3.61 5.72
CA GLU A 105 2.95 3.16 4.94
C GLU A 105 3.01 3.66 3.49
N SER A 106 3.35 4.93 3.26
CA SER A 106 3.51 5.50 1.92
C SER A 106 4.66 4.84 1.15
N ALA A 107 5.81 4.60 1.80
CA ALA A 107 6.93 3.90 1.20
C ALA A 107 6.57 2.44 0.88
N LYS A 108 5.79 1.77 1.74
CA LYS A 108 5.24 0.42 1.50
C LYS A 108 4.31 0.43 0.28
N ILE A 109 3.33 1.34 0.22
CA ILE A 109 2.38 1.46 -0.90
C ILE A 109 3.12 1.80 -2.22
N LYS A 110 4.05 2.76 -2.19
CA LYS A 110 4.84 3.19 -3.36
C LYS A 110 5.86 2.14 -3.84
N ALA A 111 6.26 1.21 -2.98
CA ALA A 111 7.09 0.06 -3.35
C ALA A 111 6.25 -1.10 -3.94
N HIS A 112 4.98 -1.23 -3.55
CA HIS A 112 4.07 -2.29 -4.01
C HIS A 112 3.25 -1.91 -5.27
N ILE A 113 3.19 -0.62 -5.62
CA ILE A 113 2.49 -0.10 -6.82
C ILE A 113 3.52 0.44 -7.82
N LYS A 114 4.26 -0.44 -8.50
CA LYS A 114 5.20 -0.06 -9.59
C LYS A 114 4.91 -0.72 -10.94
N LEU A 115 3.78 -1.40 -11.06
CA LEU A 115 3.41 -2.15 -12.26
C LEU A 115 2.32 -1.43 -13.03
N VAL A 116 2.71 -0.37 -13.75
CA VAL A 116 1.78 0.48 -14.51
C VAL A 116 1.71 0.00 -15.96
N TYR A 117 0.50 -0.04 -16.53
CA TYR A 117 0.30 -0.39 -17.94
C TYR A 117 -0.94 0.27 -18.52
N GLU A 118 -0.94 0.42 -19.84
CA GLU A 118 -2.15 0.71 -20.63
C GLU A 118 -2.96 -0.57 -20.84
N LEU A 119 -4.30 -0.48 -20.76
CA LEU A 119 -5.17 -1.63 -21.02
C LEU A 119 -5.05 -2.17 -22.46
N GLY A 120 -4.65 -1.33 -23.41
CA GLY A 120 -4.32 -1.72 -24.78
C GLY A 120 -3.22 -2.78 -24.82
N TRP A 121 -2.14 -2.61 -24.06
CA TRP A 121 -1.03 -3.57 -24.05
C TRP A 121 -1.46 -4.94 -23.55
N TYR A 122 -2.41 -5.00 -22.60
CA TYR A 122 -3.02 -6.24 -22.15
C TYR A 122 -3.93 -6.84 -23.24
N ASN A 123 -4.80 -6.03 -23.84
CA ASN A 123 -5.75 -6.47 -24.87
C ASN A 123 -5.08 -6.99 -26.15
N ASP A 124 -3.87 -6.51 -26.46
CA ASP A 124 -3.07 -6.93 -27.61
C ASP A 124 -2.52 -8.35 -27.49
N VAL A 125 -2.34 -8.86 -26.27
CA VAL A 125 -1.68 -10.15 -26.02
C VAL A 125 -2.62 -11.24 -25.49
N VAL A 126 -3.88 -10.90 -25.19
CA VAL A 126 -4.89 -11.88 -24.77
C VAL A 126 -5.86 -12.21 -25.90
N ASP A 127 -6.44 -13.42 -25.84
CA ASP A 127 -7.51 -13.81 -26.76
C ASP A 127 -8.73 -12.89 -26.63
N GLN A 128 -9.51 -12.75 -27.69
CA GLN A 128 -10.69 -11.86 -27.76
C GLN A 128 -11.64 -12.02 -26.58
N GLY A 129 -11.81 -13.25 -26.07
CA GLY A 129 -12.65 -13.52 -24.92
C GLY A 129 -12.18 -12.82 -23.64
N PHE A 130 -10.88 -12.63 -23.44
CA PHE A 130 -10.29 -12.05 -22.23
C PHE A 130 -10.06 -10.54 -22.32
N ARG A 131 -10.40 -9.91 -23.44
CA ARG A 131 -10.24 -8.47 -23.62
C ARG A 131 -11.14 -7.68 -22.67
N LEU A 132 -10.55 -6.65 -22.06
CA LEU A 132 -11.23 -5.71 -21.18
C LEU A 132 -11.80 -4.56 -22.00
N GLN A 133 -13.08 -4.22 -21.77
CA GLN A 133 -13.84 -3.27 -22.59
C GLN A 133 -13.63 -1.82 -22.12
N TYR A 134 -12.40 -1.32 -22.27
CA TYR A 134 -12.02 0.06 -21.97
C TYR A 134 -11.25 0.66 -23.15
N HIS A 135 -10.98 1.97 -23.10
CA HIS A 135 -10.11 2.61 -24.08
C HIS A 135 -8.67 2.07 -23.95
N ALA A 136 -7.93 2.05 -25.07
CA ALA A 136 -6.61 1.42 -25.12
C ALA A 136 -5.61 2.08 -24.17
N ASP A 137 -5.57 3.41 -24.11
CA ASP A 137 -4.67 4.17 -23.24
C ASP A 137 -5.18 4.33 -21.79
N THR A 138 -6.26 3.63 -21.40
CA THR A 138 -6.77 3.67 -20.02
C THR A 138 -5.70 3.14 -19.05
N LEU A 139 -5.42 3.91 -18.01
CA LEU A 139 -4.42 3.61 -16.99
C LEU A 139 -4.85 2.43 -16.11
N ALA A 140 -3.96 1.45 -15.97
CA ALA A 140 -4.11 0.35 -15.03
C ALA A 140 -2.84 0.10 -14.21
N PHE A 141 -3.04 -0.43 -13.01
CA PHE A 141 -1.98 -0.90 -12.12
C PHE A 141 -2.16 -2.37 -11.84
N CYS A 142 -1.12 -3.19 -12.05
CA CYS A 142 -1.09 -4.56 -11.57
C CYS A 142 -0.64 -4.57 -10.10
N ILE A 143 -1.32 -5.36 -9.28
CA ILE A 143 -1.09 -5.41 -7.84
C ILE A 143 -0.32 -6.67 -7.50
N VAL A 144 0.75 -6.52 -6.73
CA VAL A 144 1.55 -7.65 -6.23
C VAL A 144 1.71 -7.59 -4.72
N SER A 145 1.65 -8.74 -4.08
CA SER A 145 2.11 -8.92 -2.71
C SER A 145 3.52 -9.50 -2.71
N THR A 146 4.46 -8.78 -2.10
CA THR A 146 5.82 -9.28 -1.82
C THR A 146 5.82 -10.10 -0.51
N PRO A 147 6.93 -10.76 -0.13
CA PRO A 147 7.00 -11.51 1.13
C PRO A 147 6.57 -10.72 2.36
N ASP A 148 6.91 -9.43 2.38
CA ASP A 148 6.62 -8.52 3.49
C ASP A 148 5.13 -8.27 3.74
N MET A 149 4.26 -8.56 2.76
CA MET A 149 2.82 -8.33 2.91
C MET A 149 2.24 -9.16 4.06
N TYR A 150 2.76 -10.37 4.29
CA TYR A 150 2.25 -11.25 5.33
C TYR A 150 2.38 -10.60 6.72
N GLU A 151 3.58 -10.16 7.09
CA GLU A 151 3.81 -9.56 8.41
C GLU A 151 3.35 -8.10 8.49
N ASN A 152 3.42 -7.35 7.39
CA ASN A 152 3.18 -5.90 7.43
C ASN A 152 1.75 -5.47 7.13
N ALA A 153 0.94 -6.31 6.51
CA ALA A 153 -0.44 -6.01 6.16
C ALA A 153 -1.40 -7.07 6.70
N PHE A 154 -1.11 -8.34 6.43
CA PHE A 154 -2.02 -9.43 6.76
C PHE A 154 -2.14 -9.71 8.27
N LEU A 155 -1.02 -9.88 8.99
CA LEU A 155 -1.08 -10.09 10.44
C LEU A 155 -1.72 -8.91 11.20
N PRO A 156 -1.41 -7.63 10.90
CA PRO A 156 -2.12 -6.49 11.47
C PRO A 156 -3.62 -6.49 11.17
N PHE A 157 -4.03 -6.89 9.96
CA PHE A 157 -5.43 -7.02 9.60
C PHE A 157 -6.12 -8.11 10.43
N VAL A 158 -5.50 -9.28 10.57
CA VAL A 158 -6.00 -10.37 11.42
C VAL A 158 -6.17 -9.92 12.87
N GLU A 159 -5.21 -9.16 13.40
CA GLU A 159 -5.28 -8.62 14.76
C GLU A 159 -6.46 -7.64 14.91
N GLN A 160 -6.75 -6.83 13.90
CA GLN A 160 -7.95 -5.99 13.88
C GLN A 160 -9.24 -6.81 13.87
N LEU A 161 -9.30 -7.91 13.12
CA LEU A 161 -10.47 -8.80 13.12
C LEU A 161 -10.72 -9.39 14.51
N LYS A 162 -9.66 -9.81 15.22
CA LYS A 162 -9.75 -10.34 16.59
C LYS A 162 -10.27 -9.29 17.57
N ASN A 163 -9.64 -8.12 17.57
CA ASN A 163 -9.97 -7.04 18.50
C ASN A 163 -11.39 -6.52 18.32
N ASN A 164 -11.86 -6.47 17.07
CA ASN A 164 -13.21 -6.00 16.75
C ASN A 164 -14.26 -7.13 16.71
N GLN A 165 -13.87 -8.37 16.99
CA GLN A 165 -14.73 -9.56 16.85
C GLN A 165 -15.46 -9.61 15.49
N THR A 166 -14.80 -9.15 14.44
CA THR A 166 -15.39 -9.02 13.10
C THR A 166 -15.46 -10.39 12.44
N LYS A 167 -16.65 -10.75 11.95
CA LYS A 167 -16.85 -11.96 11.18
C LYS A 167 -16.53 -11.72 9.71
N ILE A 168 -15.89 -12.70 9.08
CA ILE A 168 -15.56 -12.70 7.65
C ILE A 168 -16.27 -13.84 6.92
N GLY A 169 -16.57 -13.61 5.64
CA GLY A 169 -17.26 -14.56 4.77
C GLY A 169 -16.39 -15.18 3.67
N ARG A 170 -15.10 -14.87 3.63
CA ARG A 170 -14.12 -15.36 2.63
C ARG A 170 -12.79 -15.67 3.31
N ASP A 171 -11.85 -16.23 2.55
CA ASP A 171 -10.49 -16.46 3.05
C ASP A 171 -9.90 -15.16 3.62
N PRO A 172 -9.26 -15.21 4.82
CA PRO A 172 -8.70 -14.03 5.47
C PRO A 172 -7.75 -13.21 4.59
N ILE A 173 -7.00 -13.84 3.69
CA ILE A 173 -6.06 -13.12 2.83
C ILE A 173 -6.80 -12.29 1.78
N ASP A 174 -7.93 -12.78 1.28
CA ASP A 174 -8.74 -12.10 0.28
C ASP A 174 -9.45 -10.89 0.92
N GLU A 175 -9.98 -11.05 2.14
CA GLU A 175 -10.55 -9.93 2.90
C GLU A 175 -9.49 -8.87 3.25
N CYS A 176 -8.26 -9.28 3.57
CA CYS A 176 -7.15 -8.37 3.76
C CYS A 176 -6.85 -7.56 2.48
N ASN A 177 -6.81 -8.23 1.32
CA ASN A 177 -6.60 -7.58 0.03
C ASN A 177 -7.74 -6.59 -0.28
N LEU A 178 -9.00 -7.00 -0.11
CA LEU A 178 -10.16 -6.14 -0.29
C LEU A 178 -10.12 -4.91 0.63
N SER A 179 -9.72 -5.09 1.90
CA SER A 179 -9.53 -3.99 2.85
C SER A 179 -8.44 -3.00 2.39
N CYS A 180 -7.33 -3.51 1.83
CA CYS A 180 -6.30 -2.66 1.23
C CYS A 180 -6.83 -1.90 0.01
N MET A 181 -7.60 -2.56 -0.86
CA MET A 181 -8.19 -1.91 -2.04
C MET A 181 -9.18 -0.82 -1.68
N LYS A 182 -10.02 -1.04 -0.66
CA LYS A 182 -10.92 -0.02 -0.14
C LYS A 182 -10.15 1.24 0.30
N LYS A 183 -9.05 1.07 1.03
CA LYS A 183 -8.17 2.18 1.43
C LYS A 183 -7.57 2.90 0.22
N VAL A 184 -7.24 2.18 -0.85
CA VAL A 184 -6.78 2.82 -2.10
C VAL A 184 -7.90 3.64 -2.73
N GLY A 185 -9.13 3.14 -2.77
CA GLY A 185 -10.29 3.91 -3.25
C GLY A 185 -10.50 5.21 -2.47
N GLU A 186 -10.36 5.15 -1.15
CA GLU A 186 -10.46 6.33 -0.27
C GLU A 186 -9.38 7.41 -0.54
N LEU A 187 -8.25 7.04 -1.16
CA LEU A 187 -7.20 8.00 -1.54
C LEU A 187 -7.49 8.76 -2.83
N PHE A 188 -8.44 8.27 -3.65
CA PHE A 188 -8.80 8.84 -4.95
C PHE A 188 -10.32 9.03 -5.07
N PRO A 189 -10.94 9.85 -4.20
CA PRO A 189 -12.40 10.00 -4.15
C PRO A 189 -13.00 10.65 -5.41
N GLU A 190 -12.19 11.34 -6.21
CA GLU A 190 -12.61 12.00 -7.46
C GLU A 190 -12.48 11.10 -8.69
N GLU A 191 -11.82 9.94 -8.56
CA GLU A 191 -11.56 9.03 -9.67
C GLU A 191 -12.53 7.84 -9.66
N GLU A 192 -13.00 7.45 -10.85
CA GLU A 192 -13.75 6.20 -10.98
C GLU A 192 -12.79 5.01 -11.07
N LEU A 193 -12.61 4.31 -9.95
CA LEU A 193 -11.76 3.13 -9.86
C LEU A 193 -12.57 1.83 -9.99
N GLU A 194 -12.02 0.89 -10.75
CA GLU A 194 -12.47 -0.51 -10.72
C GLU A 194 -11.34 -1.41 -10.24
N PHE A 195 -11.67 -2.28 -9.30
CA PHE A 195 -10.75 -3.28 -8.77
C PHE A 195 -11.17 -4.65 -9.30
N ILE A 196 -10.23 -5.36 -9.92
CA ILE A 196 -10.44 -6.75 -10.34
C ILE A 196 -9.45 -7.63 -9.58
N GLN A 197 -9.91 -8.46 -8.66
CA GLN A 197 -9.06 -9.36 -7.88
C GLN A 197 -8.67 -10.61 -8.67
N ASP A 198 -7.56 -11.24 -8.30
CA ASP A 198 -7.03 -12.45 -8.95
C ASP A 198 -7.97 -13.67 -8.84
N PHE A 199 -8.79 -13.72 -7.79
CA PHE A 199 -9.77 -14.77 -7.58
C PHE A 199 -11.13 -14.53 -8.27
N GLU A 200 -11.35 -13.38 -8.89
CA GLU A 200 -12.65 -13.07 -9.49
C GLU A 200 -12.90 -13.81 -10.81
N LEU A 201 -14.04 -14.50 -10.85
CA LEU A 201 -14.52 -15.23 -12.02
C LEU A 201 -15.79 -14.59 -12.59
N LEU A 202 -15.96 -14.71 -13.90
CA LEU A 202 -17.23 -14.47 -14.60
C LEU A 202 -18.21 -15.62 -14.32
N PRO A 203 -19.51 -15.46 -14.62
CA PRO A 203 -20.52 -16.51 -14.41
C PRO A 203 -20.18 -17.85 -15.10
N ASN A 204 -19.44 -17.82 -16.22
CA ASN A 204 -18.96 -19.00 -16.93
C ASN A 204 -17.66 -19.61 -16.34
N ARG A 205 -17.28 -19.21 -15.11
CA ARG A 205 -16.03 -19.59 -14.40
C ARG A 205 -14.73 -19.15 -15.06
N ARG A 206 -14.79 -18.33 -16.11
CA ARG A 206 -13.59 -17.75 -16.71
C ARG A 206 -13.04 -16.65 -15.80
N PRO A 207 -11.72 -16.54 -15.59
CA PRO A 207 -11.13 -15.41 -14.87
C PRO A 207 -11.54 -14.08 -15.51
N LYS A 208 -11.87 -13.09 -14.69
CA LYS A 208 -12.11 -11.72 -15.18
C LYS A 208 -10.84 -11.06 -15.73
N LEU A 209 -9.69 -11.38 -15.14
CA LEU A 209 -8.38 -10.84 -15.48
C LEU A 209 -7.33 -11.96 -15.52
N LEU A 210 -6.50 -11.99 -16.57
CA LEU A 210 -5.31 -12.84 -16.61
C LEU A 210 -4.14 -12.13 -15.93
N VAL A 211 -4.03 -12.29 -14.62
CA VAL A 211 -3.08 -11.52 -13.79
C VAL A 211 -1.61 -11.70 -14.16
N GLN A 212 -1.20 -12.88 -14.64
CA GLN A 212 0.16 -13.10 -15.12
C GLN A 212 0.47 -12.29 -16.38
N THR A 213 -0.52 -12.16 -17.27
CA THR A 213 -0.42 -11.31 -18.46
C THR A 213 -0.34 -9.83 -18.06
N ALA A 214 -1.20 -9.37 -17.15
CA ALA A 214 -1.14 -8.01 -16.61
C ALA A 214 0.21 -7.71 -15.95
N GLY A 215 0.76 -8.66 -15.19
CA GLY A 215 2.09 -8.57 -14.59
C GLY A 215 3.23 -8.51 -15.60
N HIS A 216 3.10 -9.20 -16.73
CA HIS A 216 4.07 -9.17 -17.81
C HIS A 216 4.06 -7.83 -18.55
N VAL A 217 2.89 -7.38 -19.02
CA VAL A 217 2.79 -6.15 -19.84
C VAL A 217 3.08 -4.88 -19.05
N SER A 218 2.95 -4.92 -17.72
CA SER A 218 3.37 -3.84 -16.81
C SER A 218 4.87 -3.81 -16.51
N GLY A 219 5.64 -4.76 -17.06
CA GLY A 219 7.08 -4.85 -16.86
C GLY A 219 7.49 -5.38 -15.49
N GLY A 220 6.56 -5.94 -14.72
CA GLY A 220 6.79 -6.32 -13.33
C GLY A 220 7.44 -7.67 -13.12
N ALA A 221 6.96 -8.68 -13.84
CA ALA A 221 7.49 -10.03 -13.78
C ALA A 221 7.33 -10.68 -15.15
N TYR A 222 8.39 -11.35 -15.62
CA TYR A 222 8.32 -12.03 -16.90
C TYR A 222 7.47 -13.29 -16.75
N TYR A 223 6.39 -13.36 -17.51
CA TYR A 223 5.51 -14.53 -17.61
C TYR A 223 6.06 -15.56 -18.61
N TYR A 224 6.71 -16.60 -18.10
CA TYR A 224 7.22 -17.72 -18.89
C TYR A 224 6.10 -18.71 -19.22
N GLN A 225 6.05 -19.11 -20.48
CA GLN A 225 5.06 -20.01 -21.05
C GLN A 225 5.76 -21.09 -21.87
N ARG A 226 5.01 -22.13 -22.24
CA ARG A 226 5.49 -23.19 -23.13
C ARG A 226 6.12 -22.65 -24.42
N LYS A 227 5.56 -21.57 -24.97
CA LYS A 227 6.07 -20.89 -26.18
C LYS A 227 7.40 -20.15 -26.00
N ASP A 228 7.89 -20.01 -24.77
CA ASP A 228 9.21 -19.40 -24.49
C ASP A 228 10.38 -20.39 -24.64
N CYS A 229 10.10 -21.69 -24.80
CA CYS A 229 11.08 -22.67 -25.23
C CYS A 229 11.12 -22.71 -26.76
N ALA A 230 12.28 -22.54 -27.38
CA ALA A 230 12.44 -22.65 -28.83
C ALA A 230 12.20 -24.09 -29.31
N ILE A 231 12.66 -25.07 -28.54
CA ILE A 231 12.37 -26.49 -28.72
C ILE A 231 11.40 -26.90 -27.61
N ASP A 232 10.16 -27.22 -27.98
CA ASP A 232 9.13 -27.65 -27.04
C ASP A 232 9.48 -29.04 -26.45
N PRO A 233 9.82 -29.13 -25.16
CA PRO A 233 10.27 -30.37 -24.54
C PRO A 233 9.11 -31.27 -24.10
N TRP A 234 7.86 -30.79 -24.19
CA TRP A 234 6.69 -31.52 -23.71
C TRP A 234 5.88 -32.13 -24.85
N GLU A 235 5.18 -33.22 -24.57
CA GLU A 235 4.21 -33.78 -25.49
C GLU A 235 3.12 -32.77 -25.85
N SER A 236 2.65 -32.78 -27.11
CA SER A 236 1.66 -31.81 -27.61
C SER A 236 0.33 -31.84 -26.86
N SER A 237 -0.06 -33.02 -26.37
CA SER A 237 -1.27 -33.23 -25.56
C SER A 237 -1.15 -32.71 -24.12
N LYS A 238 0.08 -32.51 -23.62
CA LYS A 238 0.34 -32.18 -22.23
C LYS A 238 0.09 -30.70 -21.97
N LYS A 239 -0.85 -30.38 -21.07
CA LYS A 239 -1.08 -29.00 -20.66
C LYS A 239 0.04 -28.55 -19.70
N ILE A 240 0.73 -27.48 -20.06
CA ILE A 240 1.77 -26.84 -19.24
C ILE A 240 1.29 -25.43 -18.92
N PHE A 241 1.08 -25.15 -17.63
CA PHE A 241 0.73 -23.81 -17.18
C PHE A 241 1.97 -22.96 -17.10
N GLY A 242 1.89 -21.73 -17.63
CA GLY A 242 2.95 -20.74 -17.45
C GLY A 242 3.03 -20.24 -16.01
N ALA A 243 4.19 -19.69 -15.67
CA ALA A 243 4.47 -19.07 -14.37
C ALA A 243 5.26 -17.77 -14.54
N SER A 244 5.08 -16.83 -13.62
CA SER A 244 5.77 -15.54 -13.64
C SER A 244 6.93 -15.50 -12.65
N LEU A 245 8.02 -14.84 -13.03
CA LEU A 245 9.21 -14.69 -12.20
C LEU A 245 9.54 -13.20 -11.98
N HIS A 246 9.54 -12.78 -10.71
CA HIS A 246 9.86 -11.41 -10.32
C HIS A 246 11.39 -11.23 -10.19
N PRO A 247 11.99 -10.13 -10.68
CA PRO A 247 13.46 -9.94 -10.66
C PRO A 247 14.08 -9.94 -9.27
N ASP A 248 13.34 -9.45 -8.27
CA ASP A 248 13.85 -9.37 -6.89
C ASP A 248 13.42 -10.52 -5.99
N TYR A 249 12.33 -11.22 -6.34
CA TYR A 249 11.68 -12.17 -5.42
C TYR A 249 11.55 -13.56 -6.04
N GLY A 250 11.98 -13.77 -7.28
CA GLY A 250 11.75 -15.02 -7.98
C GLY A 250 10.26 -15.33 -8.02
N GLY A 251 9.87 -16.50 -7.51
CA GLY A 251 8.47 -16.87 -7.32
C GLY A 251 7.89 -16.52 -5.95
N TRP A 252 8.64 -15.87 -5.05
CA TRP A 252 8.19 -15.47 -3.69
C TRP A 252 7.33 -14.20 -3.71
N PHE A 253 6.31 -14.19 -4.55
CA PHE A 253 5.32 -13.11 -4.62
C PHE A 253 3.99 -13.70 -5.13
N ALA A 254 2.95 -12.89 -5.13
CA ALA A 254 1.68 -13.22 -5.79
C ALA A 254 1.09 -11.97 -6.44
N PHE A 255 0.46 -12.14 -7.60
CA PHE A 255 -0.45 -11.11 -8.12
C PHE A 255 -1.74 -11.11 -7.30
N ARG A 256 -2.28 -9.94 -7.02
CA ARG A 256 -3.51 -9.73 -6.23
C ARG A 256 -4.64 -9.10 -7.04
N GLY A 257 -4.40 -8.82 -8.32
CA GLY A 257 -5.39 -8.21 -9.20
C GLY A 257 -4.87 -6.99 -9.94
N ALA A 258 -5.80 -6.13 -10.35
CA ALA A 258 -5.52 -4.84 -10.96
C ALA A 258 -6.46 -3.74 -10.45
N ILE A 259 -5.98 -2.50 -10.54
CA ILE A 259 -6.77 -1.27 -10.37
C ILE A 259 -6.85 -0.60 -11.74
N ILE A 260 -8.06 -0.32 -12.20
CA ILE A 260 -8.35 0.38 -13.45
C ILE A 260 -8.87 1.77 -13.11
N PHE A 261 -8.23 2.80 -13.66
CA PHE A 261 -8.65 4.20 -13.51
C PHE A 261 -9.45 4.58 -14.76
N LYS A 262 -10.78 4.39 -14.71
CA LYS A 262 -11.61 4.42 -15.93
C LYS A 262 -11.57 5.75 -16.68
N GLY A 263 -11.42 6.86 -15.96
CA GLY A 263 -11.35 8.22 -16.53
C GLY A 263 -9.94 8.71 -16.83
N VAL A 264 -8.89 7.92 -16.54
CA VAL A 264 -7.50 8.36 -16.69
C VAL A 264 -6.88 7.71 -17.92
N HIS A 265 -6.43 8.57 -18.83
CA HIS A 265 -5.82 8.20 -20.11
C HIS A 265 -4.34 8.60 -20.12
N VAL A 266 -3.47 7.70 -20.56
CA VAL A 266 -2.00 7.88 -20.52
C VAL A 266 -1.34 7.53 -21.86
N PRO A 267 -1.71 8.17 -22.98
CA PRO A 267 -1.24 7.80 -24.33
C PRO A 267 0.28 7.92 -24.54
N ASP A 268 0.96 8.67 -23.66
CA ASP A 268 2.42 8.84 -23.68
C ASP A 268 3.14 7.90 -22.69
N LEU A 269 2.45 6.91 -22.11
CA LEU A 269 3.06 5.98 -21.17
C LEU A 269 4.09 5.12 -21.90
N VAL A 270 5.34 5.18 -21.45
CA VAL A 270 6.40 4.37 -22.05
C VAL A 270 6.36 2.96 -21.46
N ARG A 271 6.09 1.98 -22.33
CA ARG A 271 6.14 0.55 -21.98
C ARG A 271 7.56 0.14 -21.62
N LYS A 272 7.70 -0.52 -20.47
CA LYS A 272 8.94 -1.16 -20.02
C LYS A 272 8.78 -2.67 -20.09
N GLU A 273 9.63 -3.34 -20.85
CA GLU A 273 9.61 -4.80 -20.90
C GLU A 273 10.06 -5.42 -19.57
N PRO A 274 9.43 -6.53 -19.13
CA PRO A 274 9.86 -7.25 -17.95
C PRO A 274 11.23 -7.90 -18.20
N ALA A 275 12.04 -8.01 -17.14
CA ALA A 275 13.34 -8.65 -17.25
C ALA A 275 13.21 -10.15 -17.55
N LYS A 276 13.75 -10.60 -18.69
CA LYS A 276 13.88 -12.03 -19.02
C LYS A 276 15.13 -12.59 -18.33
N LEU A 277 14.92 -13.32 -17.24
CA LEU A 277 15.94 -13.83 -16.31
C LEU A 277 16.41 -15.25 -16.64
N LEU A 278 15.59 -16.03 -17.35
CA LEU A 278 15.93 -17.38 -17.82
C LEU A 278 16.27 -17.28 -19.31
N ASP A 279 17.55 -17.52 -19.62
CA ASP A 279 18.19 -17.25 -20.91
C ASP A 279 18.29 -18.47 -21.84
N THR A 280 17.86 -19.65 -21.37
CA THR A 280 17.99 -20.93 -22.09
C THR A 280 16.73 -21.76 -21.93
N ASP A 281 16.39 -22.55 -22.96
CA ASP A 281 15.26 -23.49 -22.94
C ASP A 281 15.32 -24.44 -21.73
N ALA A 282 16.51 -24.92 -21.37
CA ALA A 282 16.71 -25.79 -20.21
C ALA A 282 16.28 -25.11 -18.88
N LYS A 283 16.59 -23.82 -18.69
CA LYS A 283 16.17 -23.07 -17.50
C LYS A 283 14.67 -22.81 -17.49
N VAL A 284 14.08 -22.50 -18.65
CA VAL A 284 12.64 -22.28 -18.79
C VAL A 284 11.89 -23.60 -18.53
N GLN A 285 12.37 -24.71 -19.08
CA GLN A 285 11.83 -26.04 -18.84
C GLN A 285 11.88 -26.41 -17.36
N ASP A 286 13.06 -26.32 -16.73
CA ASP A 286 13.23 -26.63 -15.30
C ASP A 286 12.28 -25.80 -14.42
N PHE A 287 12.17 -24.49 -14.70
CA PHE A 287 11.25 -23.61 -13.99
C PHE A 287 9.78 -24.04 -14.14
N LEU A 288 9.33 -24.30 -15.37
CA LEU A 288 7.95 -24.70 -15.63
C LEU A 288 7.65 -26.11 -15.11
N GLU A 289 8.58 -27.05 -15.15
CA GLU A 289 8.42 -28.39 -14.57
C GLU A 289 8.31 -28.32 -13.04
N LYS A 290 9.17 -27.54 -12.38
CA LYS A 290 9.08 -27.32 -10.93
C LYS A 290 7.74 -26.68 -10.56
N PHE A 291 7.24 -25.72 -11.34
CA PHE A 291 5.94 -25.11 -11.10
C PHE A 291 4.77 -26.07 -11.35
N ASN A 292 4.79 -26.86 -12.41
CA ASN A 292 3.65 -27.70 -12.77
C ASN A 292 3.56 -28.99 -11.95
N TYR A 293 4.71 -29.57 -11.58
CA TYR A 293 4.77 -30.90 -10.95
C TYR A 293 5.25 -30.88 -9.49
N HIS A 294 6.00 -29.85 -9.09
CA HIS A 294 6.69 -29.78 -7.80
C HIS A 294 6.40 -28.49 -7.01
N TRP A 295 5.28 -27.80 -7.28
CA TRP A 295 5.02 -26.48 -6.69
C TRP A 295 5.01 -26.47 -5.15
N LYS A 296 4.62 -27.58 -4.52
CA LYS A 296 4.60 -27.73 -3.05
C LYS A 296 5.99 -27.69 -2.42
N GLU A 297 7.03 -28.00 -3.17
CA GLU A 297 8.42 -27.93 -2.71
C GLU A 297 8.92 -26.48 -2.68
N ASN A 298 8.18 -25.54 -3.28
CA ASN A 298 8.53 -24.12 -3.43
C ASN A 298 9.84 -23.86 -4.20
N SER A 299 10.50 -24.90 -4.74
CA SER A 299 11.79 -24.82 -5.44
C SER A 299 11.74 -23.99 -6.72
N PHE A 300 10.59 -23.95 -7.41
CA PHE A 300 10.37 -23.08 -8.58
C PHE A 300 10.54 -21.58 -8.24
N ARG A 301 10.38 -21.19 -6.96
CA ARG A 301 10.48 -19.80 -6.53
C ARG A 301 11.92 -19.31 -6.44
N ASP A 302 12.88 -20.23 -6.40
CA ASP A 302 14.31 -19.99 -6.16
C ASP A 302 15.19 -20.31 -7.38
N VAL A 303 14.63 -20.31 -8.59
CA VAL A 303 15.40 -20.52 -9.84
C VAL A 303 16.34 -19.36 -10.19
N ILE A 304 16.29 -18.28 -9.42
CA ILE A 304 17.21 -17.13 -9.44
C ILE A 304 17.57 -16.73 -8.00
N PRO A 305 18.65 -15.95 -7.78
CA PRO A 305 18.89 -15.31 -6.49
C PRO A 305 17.75 -14.34 -6.14
N VAL A 306 17.24 -14.45 -4.90
CA VAL A 306 16.11 -13.62 -4.42
C VAL A 306 16.52 -12.77 -3.22
N LYS A 307 16.00 -11.55 -3.14
CA LYS A 307 16.24 -10.63 -2.01
C LYS A 307 15.57 -11.09 -0.73
N LYS A 308 14.39 -11.72 -0.83
CA LYS A 308 13.59 -12.17 0.31
C LYS A 308 12.68 -13.32 -0.08
N ARG A 309 12.48 -14.24 0.86
CA ARG A 309 11.53 -15.36 0.79
C ARG A 309 10.38 -15.13 1.77
N TYR A 310 9.30 -15.88 1.60
CA TYR A 310 8.26 -15.97 2.63
C TYR A 310 8.85 -16.51 3.94
N SER A 311 8.39 -15.99 5.07
CA SER A 311 8.71 -16.57 6.38
C SER A 311 8.13 -17.98 6.49
N GLU A 312 8.63 -18.78 7.43
CA GLU A 312 8.11 -20.14 7.61
C GLU A 312 6.63 -20.14 7.98
N ALA A 313 6.19 -19.19 8.82
CA ALA A 313 4.77 -19.01 9.13
C ALA A 313 3.94 -18.67 7.89
N CYS A 314 4.44 -17.78 7.03
CA CYS A 314 3.80 -17.42 5.77
C CYS A 314 3.71 -18.62 4.80
N LYS A 315 4.77 -19.44 4.72
CA LYS A 315 4.77 -20.67 3.92
C LYS A 315 3.73 -21.66 4.44
N MET A 316 3.77 -21.98 5.74
CA MET A 316 2.81 -22.87 6.37
C MET A 316 1.36 -22.43 6.12
N TYR A 317 1.08 -21.13 6.20
CA TYR A 317 -0.23 -20.57 5.90
C TYR A 317 -0.65 -20.82 4.45
N PHE A 318 0.21 -20.50 3.47
CA PHE A 318 -0.14 -20.63 2.05
C PHE A 318 -0.12 -22.08 1.54
N ASP A 319 0.72 -22.95 2.12
CA ASP A 319 0.78 -24.38 1.81
C ASP A 319 -0.44 -25.14 2.38
N THR A 320 -1.10 -24.56 3.39
CA THR A 320 -2.38 -25.05 3.90
C THR A 320 -3.50 -24.63 2.95
N PHE A 321 -4.42 -25.54 2.62
CA PHE A 321 -5.56 -25.24 1.73
C PHE A 321 -6.42 -24.09 2.27
N PRO A 322 -7.03 -23.26 1.39
CA PRO A 322 -7.89 -22.13 1.74
C PRO A 322 -9.25 -22.60 2.31
N THR A 323 -9.20 -23.22 3.48
CA THR A 323 -10.35 -23.72 4.23
C THR A 323 -10.24 -23.27 5.68
N SER A 324 -11.19 -23.67 6.54
CA SER A 324 -11.13 -23.43 7.97
C SER A 324 -9.86 -23.97 8.64
N ALA A 325 -9.10 -24.84 7.98
CA ALA A 325 -7.78 -25.31 8.43
C ALA A 325 -6.73 -24.20 8.54
N ARG A 326 -6.87 -23.07 7.82
CA ARG A 326 -5.95 -21.92 7.93
C ARG A 326 -6.16 -21.08 9.18
N LEU A 327 -7.37 -21.05 9.73
CA LEU A 327 -7.74 -20.12 10.80
C LEU A 327 -6.87 -20.30 12.06
N PRO A 328 -6.60 -21.53 12.54
CA PRO A 328 -5.76 -21.73 13.72
C PRO A 328 -4.32 -21.22 13.54
N LEU A 329 -3.78 -21.25 12.31
CA LEU A 329 -2.41 -20.79 12.02
C LEU A 329 -2.22 -19.29 12.26
N ILE A 330 -3.32 -18.54 12.24
CA ILE A 330 -3.35 -17.09 12.46
C ILE A 330 -4.11 -16.74 13.74
N GLY A 331 -4.47 -17.73 14.56
CA GLY A 331 -5.19 -17.57 15.82
C GLY A 331 -6.62 -17.07 15.67
N LEU A 332 -7.28 -17.36 14.55
CA LEU A 332 -8.72 -17.19 14.37
C LEU A 332 -9.44 -18.53 14.60
N ASP A 333 -10.73 -18.47 14.94
CA ASP A 333 -11.59 -19.64 15.08
C ASP A 333 -12.74 -19.67 14.06
N GLN A 334 -13.49 -20.78 14.03
CA GLN A 334 -14.66 -20.91 13.15
C GLN A 334 -15.82 -19.99 13.56
N ALA A 335 -15.89 -19.50 14.80
CA ALA A 335 -16.96 -18.59 15.21
C ALA A 335 -16.84 -17.22 14.53
N GLN A 336 -15.62 -16.86 14.11
CA GLN A 336 -15.31 -15.67 13.30
C GLN A 336 -15.46 -15.89 11.78
N TYR A 337 -15.80 -17.09 11.35
CA TYR A 337 -15.90 -17.48 9.93
C TYR A 337 -17.31 -17.96 9.59
N HIS A 338 -18.01 -17.27 8.69
CA HIS A 338 -19.29 -17.75 8.16
C HIS A 338 -19.08 -18.21 6.72
N ASN A 339 -18.99 -19.52 6.52
CA ASN A 339 -19.19 -20.09 5.19
C ASN A 339 -20.65 -19.83 4.81
N SER A 340 -20.85 -19.03 3.77
CA SER A 340 -22.12 -18.98 3.03
C SER A 340 -22.12 -20.09 2.00
#